data_AF-A0A2C9CGN2-F1
#
_entry.id   AF-A0A2C9CGN2-F1
#
_cell.length_a   1.000
_cell.length_b   1.000
_cell.length_c   1.000
_cell.angle_alpha   90.00
_cell.angle_beta   90.00
_cell.angle_gamma   90.00
#
_symmetry.space_group_name_H-M   'P 1'
#
loop_
_entity.id
_entity.type
_entity.pdbx_description
1 polymer ?
#
loop_
_entity_poly.entity_id
_entity_poly.type
_entity_poly.pdbx_seq_one_letter_code
_entity_poly.pdbx_strand_id
1 'polypeptide(L)' 'MAKTISEVKEIGWDALVERLGASGATLFILEYEKGYGDYTKDRTKIFDKKPLEEIIEEIKGED' A
#
# COMPACT_ATOMS: atom_id res chain seq x y z
N MET A 1 -3.14 -6.04 -28.51
CA MET A 1 -2.55 -6.86 -27.44
C MET A 1 -2.34 -5.99 -26.22
N ALA A 2 -2.50 -6.53 -25.01
CA ALA A 2 -2.19 -5.80 -23.79
C ALA A 2 -0.66 -5.61 -23.67
N LYS A 3 -0.23 -4.45 -23.17
CA LYS A 3 1.19 -4.20 -22.91
C LYS A 3 1.67 -5.06 -21.75
N THR A 4 2.92 -5.49 -21.82
CA THR A 4 3.62 -6.13 -20.72
C THR A 4 3.85 -5.16 -19.57
N ILE A 5 4.11 -5.68 -18.37
CA ILE A 5 4.42 -4.86 -17.20
C ILE A 5 5.66 -3.98 -17.46
N SER A 6 6.66 -4.50 -18.16
CA SER A 6 7.87 -3.74 -18.50
C SER A 6 7.56 -2.56 -19.41
N GLU A 7 6.76 -2.77 -20.46
CA GLU A 7 6.35 -1.68 -21.36
C GLU A 7 5.52 -0.61 -20.65
N VAL A 8 4.64 -1.01 -19.72
CA VAL A 8 3.87 -0.06 -18.91
C VAL A 8 4.78 0.77 -18.00
N LYS A 9 5.80 0.15 -17.40
CA LYS A 9 6.77 0.86 -16.55
C LYS A 9 7.61 1.87 -17.34
N GLU A 10 8.07 1.50 -18.53
CA GLU A 10 8.86 2.37 -19.39
C GLU A 10 8.06 3.60 -19.82
N ILE A 11 6.83 3.38 -20.32
CA ILE A 11 5.93 4.47 -20.71
C ILE A 11 5.61 5.38 -19.52
N GLY A 12 5.38 4.81 -18.35
CA GLY A 12 5.11 5.58 -17.12
C GLY A 12 6.29 6.43 -16.70
N TRP A 13 7.51 5.89 -16.77
CA TRP A 13 8.74 6.62 -16.49
C TRP A 13 8.95 7.78 -17.46
N ASP A 14 8.81 7.53 -18.76
CA ASP A 14 8.99 8.56 -19.79
C ASP A 14 8.00 9.71 -19.62
N ALA A 15 6.72 9.40 -19.36
CA ALA A 15 5.70 10.42 -19.09
C ALA A 15 6.02 11.26 -17.84
N LEU A 16 6.56 10.65 -16.78
CA LEU A 16 6.98 11.37 -15.58
C LEU A 16 8.18 12.27 -15.86
N VAL A 17 9.19 11.78 -16.59
CA VAL A 17 10.39 12.54 -16.94
C VAL A 17 10.05 13.72 -17.86
N GLU A 18 9.19 13.51 -18.85
CA GLU A 18 8.72 14.57 -19.75
C GLU A 18 8.05 15.71 -18.96
N ARG A 19 7.25 15.36 -17.95
CA ARG A 19 6.46 16.34 -17.21
C ARG A 19 7.22 17.01 -16.07
N LEU A 20 8.07 16.27 -15.35
CA LEU A 20 8.68 16.67 -14.08
C LEU A 20 10.20 16.82 -14.16
N GLY A 21 10.83 16.39 -15.26
CA GLY A 21 12.27 16.19 -15.35
C GLY A 21 12.73 14.96 -14.57
N ALA A 22 13.95 14.50 -14.84
CA ALA A 22 14.49 13.28 -14.23
C ALA A 22 14.54 13.33 -12.69
N SER A 23 14.88 14.48 -12.11
CA SER A 23 14.92 14.66 -10.65
C SER A 23 13.53 14.63 -10.03
N GLY A 24 12.55 15.30 -10.63
CA GLY A 24 11.15 15.30 -10.17
C GLY A 24 10.49 13.93 -10.29
N ALA A 25 10.69 13.24 -11.42
CA ALA A 25 10.22 11.88 -11.63
C ALA A 25 10.80 10.90 -10.60
N THR A 26 12.11 11.03 -10.30
CA THR A 26 12.77 10.22 -9.28
C THR A 26 12.20 10.48 -7.89
N LEU A 27 12.03 11.75 -7.51
CA LEU A 27 11.43 12.12 -6.22
C LEU A 27 10.01 11.59 -6.08
N PHE A 28 9.20 11.67 -7.14
CA PHE A 28 7.83 11.15 -7.16
C PHE A 28 7.78 9.63 -6.95
N ILE A 29 8.66 8.87 -7.61
CA ILE A 29 8.72 7.40 -7.43
C ILE A 29 9.23 7.03 -6.03
N LEU A 30 10.15 7.81 -5.49
CA LEU A 30 10.68 7.62 -4.13
C LEU A 30 9.80 8.26 -3.06
N GLU A 31 8.69 8.90 -3.42
CA GLU A 31 7.75 9.44 -2.46
C GLU A 31 7.02 8.27 -1.81
N TYR A 32 7.44 7.95 -0.59
CA TYR A 32 6.69 7.09 0.30
C TYR A 32 5.83 8.02 1.17
N GLU A 33 4.52 7.88 1.12
CA GLU A 33 3.70 8.49 2.14
C GLU A 33 4.11 7.89 3.49
N LYS A 34 4.40 8.76 4.45
CA LYS A 34 4.58 8.32 5.82
C LYS A 34 3.28 7.65 6.23
N GLY A 35 3.31 6.33 6.43
CA GLY A 35 2.18 5.61 6.97
C GLY A 35 1.66 6.32 8.22
N TYR A 36 0.35 6.49 8.31
CA TYR A 36 -0.32 7.12 9.45
C TYR A 36 -0.98 6.05 10.32
N GLY A 37 -1.22 6.40 11.58
CA GLY A 37 -1.89 5.51 12.54
C GLY A 37 -0.95 4.90 13.57
N ASP A 38 -1.55 4.41 14.64
CA ASP A 38 -0.87 3.73 15.73
C ASP A 38 -1.59 2.40 15.93
N TYR A 39 -1.21 1.39 15.15
CA TYR A 39 -1.85 0.08 15.20
C TYR A 39 -1.85 -0.51 16.61
N THR A 40 -0.88 -0.12 17.46
CA THR A 40 -0.85 -0.55 18.86
C THR A 40 -2.05 -0.02 19.65
N LYS A 41 -2.50 1.20 19.37
CA LYS A 41 -3.73 1.76 19.94
C LYS A 41 -4.97 1.32 19.18
N ASP A 42 -4.92 1.35 17.85
CA ASP A 42 -6.09 1.15 17.01
C ASP A 42 -6.64 -0.27 17.11
N ARG A 43 -5.77 -1.29 17.25
CA ARG A 43 -6.21 -2.67 17.45
C ARG A 43 -7.12 -2.84 18.67
N THR A 44 -6.95 -2.02 19.71
CA THR A 44 -7.78 -2.11 20.92
C THR A 44 -9.22 -1.70 20.65
N LYS A 45 -9.44 -0.74 19.73
CA LYS A 45 -10.77 -0.31 19.30
C LYS A 45 -11.39 -1.29 18.31
N ILE A 46 -10.58 -1.80 17.38
CA ILE A 46 -11.04 -2.72 16.32
C ILE A 46 -11.53 -4.03 16.93
N PHE A 47 -10.76 -4.59 17.87
CA PHE A 47 -11.04 -5.90 18.43
C PHE A 47 -11.70 -5.86 19.80
N ASP A 48 -11.93 -4.68 20.38
CA ASP A 48 -12.56 -4.50 21.71
C ASP A 48 -12.01 -5.45 22.81
N LYS A 49 -10.69 -5.64 22.82
CA LYS A 49 -9.99 -6.58 23.73
C LYS A 49 -10.39 -8.06 23.59
N LYS A 50 -10.99 -8.45 22.46
CA LYS A 50 -11.27 -9.84 22.10
C LYS A 50 -9.99 -10.69 22.22
N PRO A 51 -10.06 -11.88 22.85
CA PRO A 51 -8.98 -12.85 22.86
C PRO A 51 -8.55 -13.21 21.44
N LEU A 52 -7.26 -13.52 21.27
CA LEU A 52 -6.72 -13.87 19.97
C LEU A 52 -7.42 -15.11 19.39
N GLU A 53 -7.75 -16.06 20.26
CA GLU A 53 -8.42 -17.31 19.93
C GLU A 53 -9.77 -17.05 19.27
N GLU A 54 -10.58 -16.15 19.83
CA GLU A 54 -11.88 -15.76 19.26
C GLU A 54 -11.73 -15.06 17.90
N ILE A 55 -10.72 -14.20 17.73
CA ILE A 55 -10.43 -13.56 16.43
C ILE A 55 -10.06 -14.62 15.38
N ILE A 56 -9.31 -15.65 15.78
CA ILE A 56 -8.90 -16.73 14.89
C ILE A 56 -10.11 -17.56 14.44
N GLU A 57 -11.03 -17.89 15.35
CA GLU A 57 -12.23 -18.66 14.99
C GLU A 57 -13.15 -17.88 14.04
N GLU A 58 -13.30 -16.57 14.23
CA GLU A 58 -14.04 -15.70 13.29
C GLU A 58 -13.43 -15.69 11.89
N ILE A 59 -12.10 -15.68 11.78
CA ILE A 59 -11.40 -15.71 10.48
C ILE A 59 -11.59 -17.07 9.78
N LYS A 60 -11.67 -18.16 10.54
CA LYS A 60 -11.92 -19.50 10.00
C LYS A 60 -13.37 -19.70 9.54
N GLY A 61 -14.29 -18.86 10.01
CA GLY A 61 -15.73 -18.97 9.70
C GLY A 61 -16.41 -20.12 10.46
N GLU A 62 -15.91 -20.45 11.64
CA GLU A 62 -16.54 -21.42 12.54
C GLU A 62 -17.47 -20.64 13.49
N ASP A 63 -18.77 -20.56 13.14
CA ASP A 63 -19.86 -19.97 13.96
C ASP A 63 -20.29 -20.89 15.12
#